data_AF-A0A379EZD9-F1
#
_entry.id   AF-A0A379EZD9-F1
#
_cell.length_a   1.000
_cell.length_b   1.000
_cell.length_c   1.000
_cell.angle_alpha   90.00
_cell.angle_beta   90.00
_cell.angle_gamma   90.00
#
_symmetry.space_group_name_H-M   'P 1'
#
loop_
_entity.id
_entity.type
_entity.pdbx_description
1 polymer ?
#
loop_
_entity_poly.entity_id
_entity_poly.type
_entity_poly.pdbx_seq_one_letter_code
_entity_poly.pdbx_strand_id
1 'polypeptide(L)'
;MQVETIHNTSATPWVFPLQSKIGEHIIRYDGLTEFAQGSPLIGSLFVDDKKIGKDDLFGAPFLLSNNHLYIPKYVRCFLTSGFILCKIDIRTRQIEHLSKIKPLIYLHCIDDGRILYSTDYIELKE
;
A
#
# COMPACT_ATOMS: atom_id res chain seq x y z
N MET A 1 -26.09 -3.62 -3.05
CA MET A 1 -25.32 -3.06 -1.93
C MET A 1 -24.10 -2.40 -2.55
N GLN A 2 -24.05 -1.07 -2.60
CA GLN A 2 -22.92 -0.34 -3.21
C GLN A 2 -21.73 -0.50 -2.27
N VAL A 3 -20.67 -1.16 -2.74
CA VAL A 3 -19.41 -1.27 -2.01
C VAL A 3 -18.73 0.08 -2.13
N GLU A 4 -18.80 0.90 -1.08
CA GLU A 4 -18.06 2.15 -1.01
C GLU A 4 -16.56 1.85 -1.09
N THR A 5 -15.98 2.07 -2.26
CA THR A 5 -14.53 2.03 -2.44
C THR A 5 -14.03 3.41 -2.05
N ILE A 6 -13.40 3.52 -0.87
CA ILE A 6 -12.88 4.80 -0.40
C ILE A 6 -11.45 4.95 -0.92
N HIS A 7 -11.27 5.93 -1.80
CA HIS A 7 -9.99 6.29 -2.38
C HIS A 7 -9.27 7.31 -1.50
N ASN A 8 -7.97 7.15 -1.31
CA ASN A 8 -7.10 8.21 -0.80
C ASN A 8 -6.62 9.06 -1.99
N THR A 9 -7.51 9.89 -2.55
CA THR A 9 -7.49 10.33 -3.96
C THR A 9 -6.50 11.47 -4.33
N SER A 10 -5.31 11.51 -3.73
CA SER A 10 -4.16 12.29 -4.28
C SER A 10 -2.79 11.69 -3.97
N ALA A 11 -2.77 10.55 -3.25
CA ALA A 11 -1.53 9.89 -2.86
C ALA A 11 -0.85 9.23 -4.06
N THR A 12 0.44 9.53 -4.21
CA THR A 12 1.34 8.80 -5.11
C THR A 12 2.26 7.90 -4.29
N PRO A 13 2.97 6.96 -4.91
CA PRO A 13 3.99 6.18 -4.21
C PRO A 13 5.13 7.02 -3.59
N TRP A 14 5.31 8.27 -4.02
CA TRP A 14 6.33 9.18 -3.51
C TRP A 14 5.81 10.23 -2.54
N VAL A 15 4.52 10.58 -2.62
CA VAL A 15 3.94 11.66 -1.81
C VAL A 15 2.57 11.23 -1.33
N PHE A 16 2.44 11.02 -0.02
CA PHE A 16 1.19 10.65 0.62
C PHE A 16 1.15 11.13 2.06
N PRO A 17 -0.05 11.35 2.63
CA PRO A 17 -0.18 11.79 4.02
C PRO A 17 0.29 10.70 5.01
N LEU A 18 0.99 11.12 6.06
CA LEU A 18 1.43 10.23 7.16
C LEU A 18 0.26 9.59 7.90
N GLN A 19 -0.90 10.23 7.90
CA GLN A 19 -2.10 9.72 8.55
C GLN A 19 -3.31 9.97 7.67
N SER A 20 -4.18 8.98 7.55
CA SER A 20 -5.44 9.06 6.82
C SER A 20 -6.55 8.39 7.63
N LYS A 21 -7.71 9.04 7.70
CA LYS A 21 -8.92 8.41 8.22
C LYS A 21 -9.72 7.87 7.05
N ILE A 22 -9.97 6.57 7.03
CA ILE A 22 -10.78 5.91 6.00
C ILE A 22 -11.87 5.09 6.69
N GLY A 23 -13.13 5.47 6.43
CA GLY A 23 -14.25 4.97 7.21
C GLY A 23 -14.07 5.30 8.70
N GLU A 24 -14.10 4.27 9.55
CA GLU A 24 -13.88 4.39 10.99
C GLU A 24 -12.42 4.18 11.42
N HIS A 25 -11.55 3.77 10.48
CA HIS A 25 -10.17 3.38 10.79
C HIS A 25 -9.18 4.53 10.57
N ILE A 26 -8.17 4.58 11.42
CA ILE A 26 -7.02 5.47 11.27
C ILE A 26 -5.85 4.65 10.75
N ILE A 27 -5.38 5.00 9.56
CA ILE A 27 -4.18 4.43 8.94
C ILE A 27 -3.05 5.43 9.11
N ARG A 28 -1.94 5.01 9.72
CA ARG A 28 -0.78 5.87 9.97
C ARG A 28 0.51 5.19 9.53
N TYR A 29 1.40 5.98 8.96
CA TYR A 29 2.77 5.60 8.65
C TYR A 29 3.73 6.32 9.61
N ASP A 30 4.75 5.59 10.06
CA ASP A 30 5.89 6.14 10.78
C ASP A 30 7.20 5.81 10.04
N GLY A 31 8.18 6.71 10.17
CA GLY A 31 9.54 6.49 9.66
C GLY A 31 9.61 6.37 8.15
N LEU A 32 8.87 7.22 7.43
CA LEU A 32 8.92 7.25 5.97
C LEU A 32 10.35 7.53 5.47
N THR A 33 10.79 6.70 4.53
CA THR A 33 12.05 6.85 3.83
C THR A 33 11.91 6.32 2.41
N GLU A 34 12.73 6.82 1.50
CA GLU A 34 12.96 6.14 0.23
C GLU A 34 13.85 4.92 0.46
N PHE A 35 13.58 3.79 -0.20
CA PHE A 35 14.45 2.60 -0.09
C PHE A 35 15.71 2.69 -0.96
N ALA A 36 15.67 3.55 -1.97
CA ALA A 36 16.78 4.06 -2.78
C ALA A 36 16.49 5.51 -3.18
N GLN A 37 17.50 6.30 -3.51
CA GLN A 37 17.30 7.70 -3.90
C GLN A 37 16.33 7.82 -5.08
N GLY A 38 15.28 8.63 -4.92
CA GLY A 38 14.22 8.84 -5.92
C GLY A 38 13.21 7.69 -6.05
N SER A 39 13.30 6.68 -5.18
CA SER A 39 12.35 5.57 -5.13
C SER A 39 11.08 5.94 -4.34
N PRO A 40 9.98 5.17 -4.49
CA PRO A 40 8.81 5.32 -3.64
C PRO A 40 9.13 5.29 -2.13
N LEU A 41 8.32 6.03 -1.37
CA LEU A 41 8.42 6.05 0.09
C LEU A 41 7.87 4.77 0.70
N ILE A 42 8.53 4.30 1.75
CA ILE A 42 8.14 3.15 2.56
C ILE A 42 8.23 3.49 4.04
N GLY A 43 7.37 2.89 4.87
CA GLY A 43 7.40 3.08 6.32
C GLY A 43 6.67 2.00 7.10
N SER A 44 6.75 2.08 8.42
CA SER A 44 5.99 1.21 9.32
C SER A 44 4.52 1.60 9.28
N LEU A 45 3.63 0.62 9.13
CA LEU A 45 2.19 0.83 9.03
C LEU A 45 1.50 0.54 10.37
N PHE A 46 0.56 1.41 10.73
CA PHE A 46 -0.32 1.26 11.89
C PHE A 46 -1.77 1.39 11.44
N VAL A 47 -2.63 0.53 11.98
CA VAL A 47 -4.09 0.62 11.86
C VAL A 47 -4.67 0.68 13.26
N ASP A 48 -5.38 1.77 13.57
CA ASP A 48 -5.94 2.04 14.90
C ASP A 48 -4.89 1.84 16.02
N ASP A 49 -3.74 2.51 15.83
CA ASP A 49 -2.56 2.47 16.70
C ASP A 49 -1.89 1.11 16.90
N LYS A 50 -2.33 0.08 16.16
CA LYS A 50 -1.70 -1.24 16.16
C LYS A 50 -0.79 -1.38 14.96
N LYS A 51 0.49 -1.67 15.23
CA LYS A 51 1.48 -1.94 14.18
C LYS A 51 1.09 -3.17 13.36
N ILE A 52 1.21 -3.06 12.04
CA ILE A 52 0.99 -4.12 11.07
C ILE A 52 2.33 -4.66 10.59
N GLY A 53 2.53 -5.98 10.75
CA GLY A 53 3.83 -6.60 10.55
C GLY A 53 4.84 -6.15 11.62
N LYS A 54 5.75 -7.05 12.01
CA LYS A 54 6.74 -6.73 13.05
C LYS A 54 7.80 -5.77 12.50
N ASP A 55 8.41 -6.18 11.39
CA ASP A 55 9.54 -5.53 10.72
C ASP A 55 9.22 -5.21 9.25
N ASP A 56 7.95 -5.32 8.87
CA ASP A 56 7.48 -5.04 7.51
C ASP A 56 7.40 -3.54 7.27
N LEU A 57 7.74 -3.15 6.04
CA LEU A 57 7.60 -1.78 5.54
C LEU A 57 6.60 -1.76 4.38
N PHE A 58 5.81 -0.70 4.32
CA PHE A 58 4.73 -0.57 3.36
C PHE A 58 4.85 0.76 2.63
N GLY A 59 4.51 0.76 1.34
CA GLY A 59 4.34 1.96 0.53
C GLY A 59 2.89 2.40 0.45
N ALA A 60 2.62 3.32 -0.46
CA ALA A 60 1.30 3.84 -0.78
C ALA A 60 1.13 3.97 -2.32
N PRO A 61 -0.06 4.32 -2.84
CA PRO A 61 -1.35 4.41 -2.15
C PRO A 61 -1.84 3.03 -1.66
N PHE A 62 -2.92 3.02 -0.88
CA PHE A 62 -3.61 1.82 -0.43
C PHE A 62 -5.12 1.94 -0.71
N LEU A 63 -5.81 0.81 -0.72
CA LEU A 63 -7.26 0.73 -0.93
C LEU A 63 -7.90 -0.04 0.22
N LEU A 64 -9.03 0.43 0.74
CA LEU A 64 -9.80 -0.29 1.77
C LEU A 64 -11.13 -0.76 1.19
N SER A 65 -11.42 -2.07 1.33
CA SER A 65 -12.72 -2.64 0.97
C SER A 65 -13.06 -3.82 1.88
N ASN A 66 -14.26 -3.83 2.45
CA ASN A 66 -14.77 -4.92 3.29
C ASN A 66 -13.78 -5.37 4.40
N ASN A 67 -13.22 -4.42 5.16
CA ASN A 67 -12.19 -4.66 6.19
C ASN A 67 -10.85 -5.22 5.69
N HIS A 68 -10.64 -5.21 4.37
CA HIS A 68 -9.39 -5.60 3.76
C HIS A 68 -8.66 -4.39 3.21
N LEU A 69 -7.45 -4.20 3.70
CA LEU A 69 -6.53 -3.18 3.23
C LEU A 69 -5.61 -3.79 2.18
N TYR A 70 -5.68 -3.27 0.96
CA TYR A 70 -4.81 -3.62 -0.14
C TYR A 70 -3.69 -2.60 -0.23
N ILE A 71 -2.45 -3.05 -0.13
CA ILE A 71 -1.31 -2.17 0.09
C ILE A 71 -0.01 -2.78 -0.45
N PRO A 72 0.90 -1.99 -1.04
CA PRO A 72 2.21 -2.48 -1.42
C PRO A 72 3.10 -2.68 -0.19
N LYS A 73 3.56 -3.91 0.02
CA LYS A 73 4.56 -4.27 1.03
C LYS A 73 5.95 -4.30 0.38
N TYR A 74 6.89 -3.55 0.94
CA TYR A 74 8.27 -3.59 0.50
C TYR A 74 8.94 -4.89 0.92
N VAL A 75 9.72 -5.46 0.01
CA VAL A 75 10.54 -6.64 0.26
C VAL A 75 11.94 -6.43 -0.32
N ARG A 76 12.93 -6.90 0.42
CA ARG A 76 14.32 -6.93 -0.01
C ARG A 76 14.89 -8.32 0.16
N CYS A 77 15.19 -8.96 -0.96
CA CYS A 77 15.94 -10.21 -1.05
C CYS A 77 17.34 -9.91 -1.61
N PHE A 78 18.29 -10.84 -1.44
CA PHE A 78 19.72 -10.64 -1.76
C PHE A 78 20.00 -9.96 -3.11
N LEU A 79 19.26 -10.31 -4.17
CA LEU A 79 19.46 -9.78 -5.53
C LEU A 79 18.30 -8.93 -6.05
N THR A 80 17.23 -8.76 -5.28
CA THR A 80 16.02 -8.09 -5.78
C THR A 80 15.30 -7.39 -4.65
N SER A 81 14.93 -6.14 -4.90
CA SER A 81 14.05 -5.37 -4.03
C SER A 81 12.85 -4.87 -4.84
N GLY A 82 11.76 -4.62 -4.13
CA GLY A 82 10.53 -4.13 -4.75
C GLY A 82 9.36 -4.31 -3.82
N PHE A 83 8.18 -4.48 -4.41
CA PHE A 83 6.91 -4.53 -3.72
C PHE A 83 6.15 -5.80 -4.03
N ILE A 84 5.43 -6.30 -3.03
CA ILE A 84 4.40 -7.33 -3.17
C ILE A 84 3.07 -6.68 -2.83
N LEU A 85 2.04 -6.90 -3.65
CA LEU A 85 0.68 -6.50 -3.32
C LEU A 85 0.21 -7.40 -2.20
N CYS A 86 -0.15 -6.81 -1.06
CA CYS A 86 -0.68 -7.52 0.08
C CYS A 86 -2.13 -7.16 0.32
N LYS A 87 -2.87 -8.12 0.87
CA LYS A 87 -4.19 -7.93 1.46
C LYS A 87 -4.08 -8.16 2.95
N ILE A 88 -4.55 -7.20 3.74
CA ILE A 88 -4.46 -7.22 5.19
C ILE A 88 -5.88 -7.18 5.74
N ASP A 89 -6.27 -8.21 6.48
CA ASP A 89 -7.49 -8.14 7.30
C ASP A 89 -7.19 -7.24 8.50
N ILE A 90 -7.80 -6.06 8.55
CA ILE A 90 -7.51 -5.06 9.60
C ILE A 90 -7.93 -5.51 11.00
N ARG A 91 -8.87 -6.47 11.11
CA ARG A 91 -9.37 -6.97 12.39
C ARG A 91 -8.39 -7.98 12.99
N THR A 92 -7.87 -8.87 12.14
CA THR A 92 -6.96 -9.95 12.56
C THR A 92 -5.49 -9.59 12.39
N ARG A 93 -5.20 -8.59 11.55
CA ARG A 93 -3.86 -8.17 11.08
C ARG A 93 -3.13 -9.24 10.29
N GLN A 94 -3.84 -10.26 9.79
CA GLN A 94 -3.26 -11.26 8.91
C GLN A 94 -2.94 -10.66 7.55
N ILE A 95 -1.78 -10.99 7.01
CA ILE A 95 -1.26 -10.50 5.74
C ILE A 95 -1.24 -11.65 4.74
N GLU A 96 -1.93 -11.47 3.62
CA GLU A 96 -1.96 -12.37 2.47
C GLU A 96 -1.19 -11.72 1.31
N HIS A 97 -0.34 -12.49 0.61
CA HIS A 97 0.41 -12.00 -0.55
C HIS A 97 -0.36 -12.32 -1.84
N LEU A 98 -0.71 -11.29 -2.61
CA LEU A 98 -1.51 -11.42 -3.84
C LEU A 98 -0.69 -11.38 -5.12
N SER A 99 0.59 -11.00 -5.05
CA SER A 99 1.46 -10.89 -6.23
C SER A 99 2.86 -11.45 -5.99
N LYS A 100 3.61 -11.62 -7.09
CA LYS A 100 5.07 -11.70 -7.05
C LYS A 100 5.68 -10.33 -6.79
N ILE A 101 7.00 -10.27 -6.60
CA ILE A 101 7.76 -9.03 -6.47
C ILE A 101 7.65 -8.22 -7.76
N LYS A 102 7.37 -6.92 -7.62
CA LYS A 102 7.29 -5.92 -8.69
C LYS A 102 8.16 -4.71 -8.34
N PRO A 103 8.73 -4.00 -9.33
CA PRO A 103 9.55 -2.82 -9.04
C PRO A 103 8.71 -1.66 -8.48
N LEU A 104 7.46 -1.56 -8.90
CA LEU A 104 6.47 -0.61 -8.41
C LEU A 104 5.11 -1.32 -8.24
N ILE A 105 4.28 -0.82 -7.33
CA ILE A 105 2.85 -1.12 -7.27
C ILE A 105 2.14 0.19 -6.97
N TYR A 106 1.51 0.77 -7.98
CA TYR A 106 0.69 1.98 -7.85
C TYR A 106 -0.79 1.60 -7.97
N LEU A 107 -1.46 1.50 -6.82
CA LEU A 107 -2.88 1.13 -6.73
C LEU A 107 -3.80 2.25 -7.23
N HIS A 108 -4.73 1.91 -8.13
CA HIS A 108 -5.71 2.86 -8.71
C HIS A 108 -7.09 2.70 -8.09
N CYS A 109 -7.69 1.52 -8.24
CA CYS A 109 -9.05 1.24 -7.78
C CYS A 109 -9.35 -0.26 -7.64
N ILE A 110 -10.52 -0.57 -7.09
CA ILE A 110 -11.14 -1.89 -7.14
C ILE A 110 -12.34 -1.79 -8.08
N ASP A 111 -12.35 -2.57 -9.14
CA ASP A 111 -13.42 -2.64 -10.13
C ASP A 111 -13.92 -4.08 -10.24
N ASP A 112 -15.20 -4.31 -9.93
CA ASP A 112 -15.83 -5.63 -9.91
C ASP A 112 -15.01 -6.72 -9.18
N GLY A 113 -14.46 -6.37 -8.02
CA GLY A 113 -13.61 -7.25 -7.21
C GLY A 113 -12.17 -7.43 -7.72
N ARG A 114 -11.81 -6.80 -8.84
CA ARG A 114 -10.45 -6.80 -9.40
C ARG A 114 -9.70 -5.56 -8.95
N ILE A 115 -8.45 -5.74 -8.53
CA ILE A 115 -7.58 -4.64 -8.11
C ILE A 115 -6.83 -4.13 -9.35
N LEU A 116 -7.03 -2.87 -9.72
CA LEU A 116 -6.32 -2.23 -10.82
C LEU A 116 -5.10 -1.47 -10.27
N TYR A 117 -3.91 -1.77 -10.81
CA TYR A 117 -2.66 -1.15 -10.41
C TYR A 117 -1.62 -1.17 -11.53
N SER A 118 -0.71 -0.19 -11.51
CA SER A 118 0.46 -0.17 -12.40
C SER A 118 1.67 -0.82 -11.72
N THR A 119 2.47 -1.57 -12.49
CA THR A 119 3.68 -2.23 -11.98
C THR A 119 4.99 -1.59 -12.40
N ASP A 120 4.94 -0.64 -13.32
CA ASP A 120 6.10 0.02 -13.88
C ASP A 120 5.98 1.54 -13.72
N TYR A 121 7.14 2.17 -13.69
CA TYR A 121 7.29 3.61 -13.89
C TYR A 121 6.94 3.90 -15.35
N ILE A 122 5.66 3.99 -15.70
CA ILE A 122 5.32 4.54 -17.02
C ILE A 122 5.80 5.98 -16.98
N GLU A 123 6.94 6.25 -17.63
CA GLU A 123 7.35 7.60 -18.00
C GLU A 123 6.15 8.23 -18.71
N LEU A 124 5.51 9.20 -18.07
CA LEU A 124 4.72 10.19 -18.80
C LEU A 124 5.71 10.90 -19.72
N LYS A 125 5.94 10.36 -20.91
CA LYS A 125 6.61 11.09 -21.98
C LYS A 125 5.66 12.18 -22.43
N GLU A 126 6.11 13.43 -22.28
CA GLU A 126 5.48 14.64 -22.80
C GLU A 126 5.26 14.58 -24.32
#